data_AF-A0A1I8CNC0-F1
#
_entry.id   AF-A0A1I8CNC0-F1
#
_cell.length_a   1.000
_cell.length_b   1.000
_cell.length_c   1.000
_cell.angle_alpha   90.00
_cell.angle_beta   90.00
_cell.angle_gamma   90.00
#
_symmetry.space_group_name_H-M   'P 1'
#
loop_
_entity.id
_entity.type
_entity.pdbx_description
1 polymer ?
#
loop_
_entity_poly.entity_id
_entity_poly.type
_entity_poly.pdbx_seq_one_letter_code
_entity_poly.pdbx_strand_id
1 'polypeptide(L)'
;MGMSPEMIGVIPSFVPITLRDRIRVAPQYKLLACSMHKHMSSMISPAMCYLKDEKHYLERYGSKIAGNPDACGNEDWFHDIKNAVGKEAVQDKNWKFVSFSRHPIERFISGYSNICIDNRKVEGLQTCYDCVDDLECFVDNLYRDIMGYANGQRIQNYEVAAHFYPQNYLCNYNLYYKRYNIIKYTSDRSQLPRILSEFNDVLKSASVPSSSRQFLISQFNHTSTRHTTVNSSSRKSIESELYNSPHLLKKLYQMFYYDFVLFDYDIPEDYQWDGPTVVEQTIGEVAKNLFIVARKKIRHHKFSQYFNFMENNISP
;
A
#
# COMPACT_ATOMS: atom_id res chain seq x y z
N MET A 1 24.07 -17.04 4.36
CA MET A 1 23.21 -17.76 3.39
C MET A 1 22.89 -16.77 2.29
N GLY A 2 23.50 -16.93 1.11
CA GLY A 2 23.27 -16.04 -0.03
C GLY A 2 21.95 -16.40 -0.70
N MET A 3 21.08 -15.42 -0.90
CA MET A 3 19.86 -15.60 -1.68
C MET A 3 20.23 -15.90 -3.14
N SER A 4 19.56 -16.89 -3.75
CA SER A 4 19.80 -17.32 -5.12
C SER A 4 19.63 -16.15 -6.11
N PRO A 5 20.49 -16.04 -7.15
CA PRO A 5 20.37 -15.08 -8.24
C PRO A 5 19.05 -15.14 -9.04
N GLU A 6 18.15 -16.07 -8.75
CA GLU A 6 16.84 -16.22 -9.41
C GLU A 6 15.64 -15.59 -8.66
N MET A 7 15.89 -14.73 -7.64
CA MET A 7 14.93 -13.66 -7.31
C MET A 7 14.93 -12.54 -8.39
N ILE A 8 14.94 -12.95 -9.67
CA ILE A 8 14.67 -12.10 -10.82
C ILE A 8 13.17 -12.19 -11.05
N GLY A 9 12.42 -11.25 -10.47
CA GLY A 9 10.98 -11.17 -10.74
C GLY A 9 10.22 -10.55 -9.58
N VAL A 10 10.05 -11.23 -8.45
CA VAL A 10 9.18 -10.73 -7.38
C VAL A 10 9.96 -9.96 -6.33
N ILE A 11 9.48 -8.76 -6.02
CA ILE A 11 10.02 -7.93 -4.95
C ILE A 11 9.63 -8.51 -3.58
N PRO A 12 10.54 -8.56 -2.58
CA PRO A 12 10.21 -9.08 -1.25
C PRO A 12 8.99 -8.41 -0.61
N SER A 13 8.25 -9.10 0.27
CA SER A 13 7.19 -8.49 1.07
C SER A 13 7.72 -7.87 2.36
N PHE A 14 6.96 -6.94 2.94
CA PHE A 14 7.14 -6.41 4.30
C PHE A 14 8.54 -5.83 4.56
N VAL A 15 9.21 -5.30 3.53
CA VAL A 15 10.42 -4.51 3.74
C VAL A 15 9.99 -3.21 4.43
N PRO A 16 10.36 -3.00 5.72
CA PRO A 16 9.89 -1.86 6.46
C PRO A 16 10.48 -0.60 5.87
N ILE A 17 9.64 0.38 5.58
CA ILE A 17 10.09 1.69 5.14
C ILE A 17 9.65 2.76 6.12
N THR A 18 10.58 3.62 6.51
CA THR A 18 10.30 4.80 7.34
C THR A 18 10.18 6.02 6.44
N LEU A 19 9.23 5.99 5.49
CA LEU A 19 8.80 7.21 4.81
C LEU A 19 8.03 8.08 5.80
N ARG A 20 7.56 9.28 5.40
CA ARG A 20 6.57 10.01 6.21
C ARG A 20 5.25 9.27 6.14
N ASP A 21 5.20 8.07 6.72
CA ASP A 21 3.99 7.32 6.98
C ASP A 21 3.10 8.28 7.75
N ARG A 22 2.00 8.72 7.13
CA ARG A 22 1.13 9.72 7.75
C ARG A 22 0.20 8.99 8.71
N ILE A 23 0.77 8.37 9.74
CA ILE A 23 0.00 7.77 10.83
C ILE A 23 -0.60 8.92 11.63
N ARG A 24 -1.92 8.90 11.76
CA ARG A 24 -2.70 9.89 12.52
C ARG A 24 -3.47 9.16 13.60
N VAL A 25 -3.63 9.81 14.75
CA VAL A 25 -4.34 9.23 15.90
C VAL A 25 -5.41 10.19 16.40
N ALA A 26 -6.52 9.61 16.87
CA ALA A 26 -7.51 10.27 17.70
C ALA A 26 -7.58 9.49 19.02
N PRO A 27 -6.69 9.81 19.99
CA PRO A 27 -6.50 9.00 21.19
C PRO A 27 -7.76 8.84 22.05
N GLN A 28 -8.64 9.86 22.07
CA GLN A 28 -9.93 9.80 22.79
C GLN A 28 -10.83 8.67 22.30
N TYR A 29 -10.65 8.21 21.06
CA TYR A 29 -11.39 7.12 20.44
C TYR A 29 -10.55 5.83 20.31
N LYS A 30 -9.30 5.84 20.80
CA LYS A 30 -8.30 4.78 20.56
C LYS A 30 -8.24 4.40 19.07
N LEU A 31 -8.29 5.40 18.19
CA LEU A 31 -8.34 5.22 16.74
C LEU A 31 -7.02 5.67 16.12
N LEU A 32 -6.46 4.84 15.25
CA LEU A 32 -5.30 5.13 14.44
C LEU A 32 -5.63 4.88 12.98
N ALA A 33 -5.27 5.83 12.11
CA ALA A 33 -5.34 5.64 10.66
C ALA A 33 -3.97 5.78 10.02
N CYS A 34 -3.63 4.87 9.12
CA CYS A 34 -2.51 5.06 8.21
C CYS A 34 -2.99 5.69 6.90
N SER A 35 -2.48 6.88 6.58
CA SER A 35 -2.88 7.67 5.43
C SER A 35 -1.85 7.58 4.30
N MET A 36 -1.94 6.54 3.47
CA MET A 36 -1.02 6.30 2.36
C MET A 36 -1.35 7.15 1.14
N HIS A 37 -0.31 7.64 0.44
CA HIS A 37 -0.48 8.36 -0.81
C HIS A 37 -1.30 7.54 -1.82
N LYS A 38 -2.24 8.20 -2.53
CA LYS A 38 -3.14 7.58 -3.53
C LYS A 38 -4.19 6.60 -2.95
N HIS A 39 -4.34 6.53 -1.63
CA HIS A 39 -5.34 5.72 -0.92
C HIS A 39 -6.29 6.60 -0.12
N MET A 40 -6.91 7.60 -0.77
CA MET A 40 -7.85 8.51 -0.09
C MET A 40 -7.21 9.41 0.99
N SER A 41 -5.88 9.54 1.02
CA SER A 41 -5.14 10.26 2.08
C SER A 41 -5.51 11.74 2.26
N SER A 42 -5.98 12.39 1.20
CA SER A 42 -6.49 13.78 1.22
C SER A 42 -7.83 13.92 1.95
N MET A 43 -8.47 12.82 2.32
CA MET A 43 -9.68 12.77 3.13
C MET A 43 -9.39 12.16 4.51
N ILE A 44 -8.59 11.11 4.58
CA ILE A 44 -8.29 10.42 5.85
C ILE A 44 -7.45 11.28 6.78
N SER A 45 -6.42 11.98 6.28
CA SER A 45 -5.60 12.83 7.17
C SER A 45 -6.44 13.93 7.83
N PRO A 46 -7.19 14.75 7.07
CA PRO A 46 -8.03 15.79 7.66
C PRO A 46 -9.15 15.24 8.55
N ALA A 47 -9.74 14.08 8.19
CA ALA A 47 -10.75 13.43 9.02
C ALA A 47 -10.21 13.03 10.39
N MET A 48 -8.99 12.49 10.46
CA MET A 48 -8.37 12.15 11.73
C MET A 48 -8.03 13.39 12.57
N CYS A 49 -7.64 14.50 11.94
CA CYS A 49 -7.37 15.75 12.63
C CYS A 49 -8.66 16.40 13.16
N TYR A 50 -9.76 16.30 12.40
CA TYR A 50 -11.10 16.64 12.90
C TYR A 50 -11.47 15.77 14.11
N LEU A 51 -11.31 14.44 14.03
CA LEU A 51 -11.64 13.56 15.15
C LEU A 51 -10.75 13.78 16.39
N LYS A 52 -9.52 14.27 16.21
CA LYS A 52 -8.61 14.60 17.31
C LYS A 52 -9.07 15.83 18.09
N ASP A 53 -9.56 16.87 17.42
CA ASP A 53 -10.14 18.06 18.06
C ASP A 53 -11.19 18.70 17.15
N GLU A 54 -12.45 18.26 17.30
CA GLU A 54 -13.54 18.67 16.42
C GLU A 54 -13.82 20.17 16.51
N LYS A 55 -13.73 20.74 17.72
CA LYS A 55 -14.00 22.15 17.96
C LYS A 55 -12.94 23.01 17.30
N HIS A 56 -11.67 22.76 17.60
CA HIS A 56 -10.57 23.54 17.02
C HIS A 56 -10.53 23.40 15.50
N TYR A 57 -10.77 22.19 14.99
CA TYR A 57 -10.82 21.95 13.55
C TYR A 57 -11.89 22.80 12.87
N LEU A 58 -13.13 22.77 13.38
CA LEU A 58 -14.24 23.53 12.81
C LEU A 58 -14.03 25.05 12.92
N GLU A 59 -13.46 25.53 14.03
CA GLU A 59 -13.13 26.95 14.21
C GLU A 59 -12.09 27.44 13.19
N ARG A 60 -11.08 26.61 12.89
CA ARG A 60 -9.97 27.00 12.02
C ARG A 60 -10.21 26.74 10.53
N TYR A 61 -10.88 25.64 10.20
CA TYR A 61 -11.00 25.14 8.83
C TYR A 61 -12.45 25.03 8.33
N GLY A 62 -13.44 25.31 9.19
CA GLY A 62 -14.84 25.13 8.88
C GLY A 62 -15.20 23.67 8.59
N SER A 63 -16.21 23.45 7.76
CA SER A 63 -16.69 22.12 7.41
C SER A 63 -15.81 21.35 6.43
N LYS A 64 -14.74 21.95 5.89
CA LYS A 64 -13.92 21.36 4.84
C LYS A 64 -13.02 20.25 5.38
N ILE A 65 -13.31 19.01 4.97
CA ILE A 65 -12.45 17.84 5.26
C ILE A 65 -11.56 17.51 4.05
N ALA A 66 -12.16 17.20 2.91
CA ALA A 66 -11.41 16.69 1.77
C ALA A 66 -10.55 17.77 1.10
N GLY A 67 -9.31 17.42 0.76
CA GLY A 67 -8.39 18.31 0.05
C GLY A 67 -8.02 19.56 0.86
N ASN A 68 -8.03 19.44 2.19
CA ASN A 68 -7.48 20.44 3.09
C ASN A 68 -6.06 20.02 3.51
N PRO A 69 -5.00 20.47 2.81
CA PRO A 69 -3.63 20.09 3.14
C PRO A 69 -3.17 20.66 4.49
N ASP A 70 -3.78 21.75 4.95
CA ASP A 70 -3.39 22.48 6.16
C ASP A 70 -4.10 21.97 7.42
N ALA A 71 -5.07 21.07 7.26
CA ALA A 71 -6.01 20.55 8.26
C ALA A 71 -5.37 19.99 9.54
N CYS A 72 -4.07 19.65 9.47
CA CYS A 72 -3.38 18.86 10.48
C CYS A 72 -2.11 19.51 11.03
N GLY A 73 -1.81 20.77 10.68
CA GLY A 73 -0.53 21.40 11.03
C GLY A 73 0.70 20.57 10.61
N ASN A 74 1.89 20.98 11.05
CA ASN A 74 3.14 20.30 10.70
C ASN A 74 3.51 19.13 11.65
N GLU A 75 2.87 19.00 12.81
CA GLU A 75 3.36 18.16 13.93
C GLU A 75 2.51 16.91 14.24
N ASP A 76 1.34 16.75 13.60
CA ASP A 76 0.38 15.72 14.04
C ASP A 76 0.50 14.34 13.37
N TRP A 77 1.68 13.97 12.88
CA TRP A 77 1.88 12.69 12.18
C TRP A 77 3.09 11.93 12.71
N PHE A 78 3.01 10.61 12.65
CA PHE A 78 4.01 9.71 13.20
C PHE A 78 4.54 8.75 12.14
N HIS A 79 5.84 8.51 12.15
CA HIS A 79 6.48 7.57 11.22
C HIS A 79 6.30 6.10 11.61
N ASP A 80 5.94 5.84 12.86
CA ASP A 80 5.75 4.49 13.37
C ASP A 80 4.63 4.43 14.41
N ILE A 81 3.96 3.28 14.46
CA ILE A 81 2.83 3.06 15.34
C ILE A 81 3.25 3.12 16.81
N LYS A 82 4.45 2.63 17.16
CA LYS A 82 4.89 2.61 18.56
C LYS A 82 5.04 4.02 19.13
N ASN A 83 5.55 4.96 18.34
CA ASN A 83 5.64 6.37 18.71
C ASN A 83 4.26 7.06 18.63
N ALA A 84 3.38 6.62 17.72
CA ALA A 84 2.04 7.19 17.58
C ALA A 84 1.12 6.93 18.79
N VAL A 85 1.17 5.73 19.35
CA VAL A 85 0.26 5.33 20.44
C VAL A 85 0.95 4.99 21.76
N GLY A 86 2.25 4.65 21.73
CA GLY A 86 3.01 4.16 22.88
C GLY A 86 3.09 2.62 22.94
N LYS A 87 4.09 2.12 23.67
CA LYS A 87 4.40 0.67 23.77
C LYS A 87 3.28 -0.16 24.39
N GLU A 88 2.55 0.39 25.34
CA GLU A 88 1.43 -0.31 25.99
C GLU A 88 0.18 -0.27 25.11
N ALA A 89 -0.13 0.92 24.56
CA ALA A 89 -1.30 1.13 23.72
C ALA A 89 -1.26 0.33 22.41
N VAL A 90 -0.09 0.09 21.83
CA VAL A 90 0.02 -0.73 20.59
C VAL A 90 -0.39 -2.20 20.82
N GLN A 91 -0.29 -2.69 22.07
CA GLN A 91 -0.76 -4.02 22.46
C GLN A 91 -2.24 -4.03 22.88
N ASP A 92 -2.83 -2.86 23.16
CA ASP A 92 -4.24 -2.76 23.52
C ASP A 92 -5.13 -3.08 22.30
N LYS A 93 -5.89 -4.18 22.42
CA LYS A 93 -6.82 -4.65 21.38
C LYS A 93 -8.02 -3.72 21.18
N ASN A 94 -8.25 -2.80 22.11
CA ASN A 94 -9.30 -1.78 21.97
C ASN A 94 -8.91 -0.72 20.94
N TRP A 95 -7.62 -0.51 20.69
CA TRP A 95 -7.21 0.37 19.60
C TRP A 95 -7.66 -0.18 18.25
N LYS A 96 -8.32 0.68 17.47
CA LYS A 96 -8.77 0.38 16.11
C LYS A 96 -7.76 0.95 15.13
N PHE A 97 -7.10 0.08 14.39
CA PHE A 97 -6.20 0.48 13.32
C PHE A 97 -6.97 0.39 12.01
N VAL A 98 -6.92 1.46 11.21
CA VAL A 98 -7.56 1.51 9.90
C VAL A 98 -6.57 1.95 8.84
N SER A 99 -6.69 1.34 7.68
CA SER A 99 -5.93 1.72 6.50
C SER A 99 -6.77 1.43 5.26
N PHE A 100 -6.32 1.96 4.13
CA PHE A 100 -6.99 1.78 2.86
C PHE A 100 -6.02 1.14 1.89
N SER A 101 -6.36 0.00 1.32
CA SER A 101 -5.59 -0.58 0.20
C SER A 101 -6.20 -0.14 -1.12
N ARG A 102 -5.45 -0.21 -2.21
CA ARG A 102 -5.94 0.08 -3.56
C ARG A 102 -5.38 -0.96 -4.53
N HIS A 103 -6.13 -1.27 -5.58
CA HIS A 103 -5.64 -2.18 -6.62
C HIS A 103 -4.27 -1.71 -7.13
N PRO A 104 -3.21 -2.54 -7.10
CA PRO A 104 -1.84 -2.06 -7.33
C PRO A 104 -1.63 -1.38 -8.69
N ILE A 105 -2.23 -1.91 -9.75
CA ILE A 105 -2.15 -1.30 -11.10
C ILE A 105 -2.90 0.04 -11.14
N GLU A 106 -4.08 0.12 -10.51
CA GLU A 106 -4.89 1.35 -10.51
C GLU A 106 -4.15 2.47 -9.76
N ARG A 107 -3.51 2.11 -8.63
CA ARG A 107 -2.66 2.96 -7.83
C ARG A 107 -1.44 3.43 -8.64
N PHE A 108 -0.74 2.53 -9.32
CA PHE A 108 0.41 2.84 -10.17
C PHE A 108 0.04 3.86 -11.26
N ILE A 109 -1.01 3.61 -12.04
CA ILE A 109 -1.50 4.52 -13.07
C ILE A 109 -1.82 5.89 -12.46
N SER A 110 -2.52 5.92 -11.32
CA SER A 110 -2.88 7.16 -10.64
C SER A 110 -1.66 7.93 -10.13
N GLY A 111 -0.61 7.22 -9.72
CA GLY A 111 0.68 7.79 -9.34
C GLY A 111 1.41 8.38 -10.54
N TYR A 112 1.58 7.59 -11.61
CA TYR A 112 2.34 7.99 -12.80
C TYR A 112 1.71 9.19 -13.50
N SER A 113 0.39 9.15 -13.73
CA SER A 113 -0.32 10.25 -14.39
C SER A 113 -0.18 11.56 -13.59
N ASN A 114 -0.28 11.49 -12.27
CA ASN A 114 -0.25 12.68 -11.42
C ASN A 114 1.17 13.21 -11.21
N ILE A 115 2.11 12.35 -10.82
CA ILE A 115 3.44 12.77 -10.35
C ILE A 115 4.42 12.92 -11.51
N CYS A 116 4.39 12.01 -12.49
CA CYS A 116 5.36 11.99 -13.58
C CYS A 116 4.93 12.82 -14.80
N ILE A 117 3.62 12.94 -15.03
CA ILE A 117 3.08 13.67 -16.19
C ILE A 117 2.53 15.04 -15.77
N ASP A 118 1.47 15.06 -14.97
CA ASP A 118 0.73 16.30 -14.70
C ASP A 118 1.58 17.29 -13.86
N ASN A 119 2.18 16.84 -12.75
CA ASN A 119 3.02 17.70 -11.92
C ASN A 119 4.28 18.16 -12.66
N ARG A 120 4.93 17.30 -13.46
CA ARG A 120 6.08 17.68 -14.27
C ARG A 120 5.75 18.81 -15.25
N LYS A 121 4.59 18.75 -15.91
CA LYS A 121 4.12 19.79 -16.83
C LYS A 121 3.84 21.12 -16.13
N VAL A 122 3.38 21.08 -14.87
CA VAL A 122 2.99 22.27 -14.10
C VAL A 122 4.17 22.88 -13.34
N GLU A 123 5.02 22.05 -12.75
CA GLU A 123 6.05 22.45 -11.78
C GLU A 123 7.48 22.36 -12.35
N GLY A 124 7.66 21.75 -13.52
CA GLY A 124 8.97 21.59 -14.18
C GLY A 124 9.93 20.62 -13.46
N LEU A 125 9.48 19.94 -12.40
CA LEU A 125 10.31 19.03 -11.61
C LEU A 125 10.45 17.67 -12.29
N GLN A 126 11.69 17.22 -12.53
CA GLN A 126 11.98 15.85 -12.97
C GLN A 126 12.02 14.92 -11.76
N THR A 127 10.87 14.38 -11.38
CA THR A 127 10.74 13.49 -10.21
C THR A 127 10.74 12.01 -10.57
N CYS A 128 10.70 11.62 -11.85
CA CYS A 128 10.49 10.23 -12.28
C CYS A 128 11.69 9.66 -13.05
N TYR A 129 12.86 9.68 -12.40
CA TYR A 129 14.14 9.11 -12.88
C TYR A 129 14.58 9.64 -14.25
N ASP A 130 14.25 10.90 -14.56
CA ASP A 130 14.54 11.57 -15.84
C ASP A 130 13.98 10.85 -17.09
N CYS A 131 13.00 9.96 -16.90
CA CYS A 131 12.36 9.23 -18.00
C CYS A 131 11.38 10.07 -18.83
N VAL A 132 11.13 11.34 -18.44
CA VAL A 132 10.21 12.25 -19.14
C VAL A 132 8.78 11.70 -19.16
N ASP A 133 8.36 11.07 -20.25
CA ASP A 133 7.06 10.39 -20.43
C ASP A 133 7.22 8.91 -20.84
N ASP A 134 8.45 8.38 -20.83
CA ASP A 134 8.72 6.98 -21.16
C ASP A 134 8.31 6.07 -19.99
N LEU A 135 7.24 5.31 -20.19
CA LEU A 135 6.69 4.42 -19.18
C LEU A 135 7.59 3.23 -18.90
N GLU A 136 8.22 2.66 -19.92
CA GLU A 136 9.12 1.50 -19.79
C GLU A 136 10.38 1.88 -19.01
N CYS A 137 11.01 3.01 -19.38
CA CYS A 137 12.12 3.59 -18.61
C CYS A 137 11.75 3.74 -17.13
N PHE A 138 10.56 4.27 -16.84
CA PHE A 138 10.14 4.49 -15.46
C PHE A 138 9.94 3.19 -14.69
N VAL A 139 9.25 2.21 -15.29
CA VAL A 139 9.00 0.90 -14.67
C VAL A 139 10.32 0.17 -14.36
N ASP A 140 11.30 0.27 -15.24
CA ASP A 140 12.60 -0.39 -15.07
C ASP A 140 13.46 0.27 -14.00
N ASN A 141 13.44 1.60 -13.93
CA ASN A 141 14.10 2.33 -12.86
C ASN A 141 13.42 2.10 -11.51
N LEU A 142 12.07 2.09 -11.48
CA LEU A 142 11.30 1.82 -10.28
C LEU A 142 11.59 0.41 -9.73
N TYR A 143 11.61 -0.62 -10.59
CA TYR A 143 11.95 -1.98 -10.18
C TYR A 143 13.35 -2.04 -9.55
N ARG A 144 14.35 -1.44 -10.22
CA ARG A 144 15.73 -1.39 -9.72
C ARG A 144 15.83 -0.65 -8.40
N ASP A 145 15.14 0.47 -8.24
CA ASP A 145 15.14 1.28 -7.02
C ASP A 145 14.51 0.52 -5.85
N ILE A 146 13.33 -0.10 -6.03
CA ILE A 146 12.68 -0.88 -4.97
C ILE A 146 13.53 -2.10 -4.59
N MET A 147 14.09 -2.83 -5.57
CA MET A 147 14.99 -3.95 -5.29
C MET A 147 16.28 -3.50 -4.61
N GLY A 148 16.84 -2.36 -5.02
CA GLY A 148 17.98 -1.73 -4.36
C GLY A 148 17.68 -1.43 -2.89
N TYR A 149 16.54 -0.80 -2.63
CA TYR A 149 16.06 -0.50 -1.29
C TYR A 149 15.88 -1.77 -0.44
N ALA A 150 15.25 -2.80 -0.98
CA ALA A 150 15.09 -4.10 -0.31
C ALA A 150 16.44 -4.77 0.03
N ASN A 151 17.49 -4.46 -0.71
CA ASN A 151 18.86 -4.93 -0.45
C ASN A 151 19.71 -3.96 0.38
N GLY A 152 19.08 -2.99 1.05
CA GLY A 152 19.74 -2.09 2.01
C GLY A 152 20.28 -0.79 1.41
N GLN A 153 19.96 -0.47 0.15
CA GLN A 153 20.22 0.86 -0.38
C GLN A 153 19.28 1.89 0.25
N ARG A 154 19.70 3.17 0.23
CA ARG A 154 18.86 4.28 0.68
C ARG A 154 17.85 4.66 -0.40
N ILE A 155 16.71 5.19 0.03
CA ILE A 155 15.69 5.78 -0.85
C ILE A 155 16.34 6.92 -1.64
N GLN A 156 16.31 6.81 -2.96
CA GLN A 156 16.87 7.83 -3.86
C GLN A 156 15.92 9.01 -4.05
N ASN A 157 14.62 8.72 -4.18
CA ASN A 157 13.59 9.72 -4.41
C ASN A 157 12.39 9.48 -3.50
N TYR A 158 12.20 10.38 -2.54
CA TYR A 158 11.12 10.30 -1.57
C TYR A 158 9.74 10.32 -2.22
N GLU A 159 9.51 11.21 -3.19
CA GLU A 159 8.21 11.35 -3.84
C GLU A 159 7.86 10.09 -4.64
N VAL A 160 8.84 9.48 -5.31
CA VAL A 160 8.62 8.20 -6.00
C VAL A 160 8.33 7.09 -4.99
N ALA A 161 9.14 6.98 -3.93
CA ALA A 161 8.95 5.92 -2.93
C ALA A 161 7.58 6.03 -2.25
N ALA A 162 7.15 7.22 -1.85
CA ALA A 162 5.86 7.46 -1.23
C ALA A 162 4.66 7.09 -2.13
N HIS A 163 4.79 7.24 -3.45
CA HIS A 163 3.69 7.01 -4.38
C HIS A 163 3.68 5.60 -5.00
N PHE A 164 4.86 4.99 -5.20
CA PHE A 164 5.02 3.80 -6.04
C PHE A 164 5.59 2.57 -5.35
N TYR A 165 6.26 2.67 -4.19
CA TYR A 165 6.75 1.46 -3.51
C TYR A 165 5.59 0.57 -3.05
N PRO A 166 5.77 -0.75 -2.87
CA PRO A 166 4.70 -1.64 -2.45
C PRO A 166 3.94 -1.13 -1.21
N GLN A 167 2.60 -1.18 -1.23
CA GLN A 167 1.76 -0.69 -0.13
C GLN A 167 2.08 -1.45 1.17
N ASN A 168 2.43 -2.73 1.05
CA ASN A 168 2.80 -3.58 2.17
C ASN A 168 4.11 -3.17 2.87
N TYR A 169 4.90 -2.23 2.31
CA TYR A 169 6.08 -1.68 2.99
C TYR A 169 5.72 -0.59 4.01
N LEU A 170 4.60 0.10 3.79
CA LEU A 170 4.14 1.25 4.57
C LEU A 170 3.40 0.81 5.83
N CYS A 171 3.06 1.78 6.69
CA CYS A 171 2.17 1.61 7.84
C CYS A 171 2.65 0.62 8.90
N ASN A 172 3.95 0.31 8.94
CA ASN A 172 4.50 -0.79 9.74
C ASN A 172 3.71 -2.12 9.59
N TYR A 173 3.22 -2.42 8.38
CA TYR A 173 2.48 -3.66 8.16
C TYR A 173 3.29 -4.91 8.46
N ASN A 174 4.62 -4.85 8.29
CA ASN A 174 5.54 -5.91 8.70
C ASN A 174 5.35 -6.37 10.16
N LEU A 175 4.90 -5.47 11.04
CA LEU A 175 4.63 -5.76 12.45
C LEU A 175 3.14 -5.91 12.76
N TYR A 176 2.29 -5.10 12.12
CA TYR A 176 0.91 -4.90 12.57
C TYR A 176 -0.15 -5.20 11.51
N TYR A 177 0.19 -5.79 10.36
CA TYR A 177 -0.75 -6.10 9.28
C TYR A 177 -2.05 -6.75 9.78
N LYS A 178 -1.96 -7.79 10.63
CA LYS A 178 -3.13 -8.51 11.19
C LYS A 178 -4.01 -7.66 12.14
N ARG A 179 -3.55 -6.47 12.55
CA ARG A 179 -4.30 -5.54 13.42
C ARG A 179 -5.14 -4.53 12.66
N TYR A 180 -4.88 -4.35 11.37
CA TYR A 180 -5.57 -3.35 10.57
C TYR A 180 -6.94 -3.83 10.11
N ASN A 181 -7.92 -2.92 10.19
CA ASN A 181 -9.14 -2.98 9.39
C ASN A 181 -8.79 -2.32 8.05
N ILE A 182 -8.56 -3.14 7.02
CA ILE A 182 -8.11 -2.68 5.71
C ILE A 182 -9.33 -2.53 4.80
N ILE A 183 -9.62 -1.29 4.39
CA ILE A 183 -10.74 -0.95 3.50
C ILE A 183 -10.23 -0.89 2.06
N LYS A 184 -10.77 -1.71 1.16
CA LYS A 184 -10.37 -1.69 -0.26
C LYS A 184 -10.96 -0.45 -0.94
N TYR A 185 -10.12 0.51 -1.30
CA TYR A 185 -10.47 1.72 -2.03
C TYR A 185 -10.35 1.52 -3.55
N THR A 186 -11.27 2.12 -4.30
CA THR A 186 -11.20 2.21 -5.76
C THR A 186 -11.71 3.59 -6.21
N SER A 187 -11.29 4.02 -7.39
CA SER A 187 -11.83 5.22 -8.04
C SER A 187 -13.23 5.06 -8.60
N ASP A 188 -13.75 3.83 -8.69
CA ASP A 188 -15.13 3.58 -9.10
C ASP A 188 -16.12 4.17 -8.08
N ARG A 189 -16.85 5.19 -8.51
CA ARG A 189 -17.86 5.88 -7.69
C ARG A 189 -19.03 4.99 -7.30
N SER A 190 -19.31 3.93 -8.06
CA SER A 190 -20.34 2.95 -7.70
C SER A 190 -20.02 2.22 -6.38
N GLN A 191 -18.73 2.10 -6.05
CA GLN A 191 -18.24 1.43 -4.84
C GLN A 191 -18.15 2.38 -3.63
N LEU A 192 -18.34 3.69 -3.82
CA LEU A 192 -18.22 4.67 -2.73
C LEU A 192 -19.18 4.37 -1.55
N PRO A 193 -20.46 4.01 -1.76
CA PRO A 193 -21.34 3.65 -0.63
C PRO A 193 -20.79 2.51 0.23
N ARG A 194 -20.21 1.47 -0.39
CA ARG A 194 -19.57 0.35 0.34
C ARG A 194 -18.38 0.85 1.17
N ILE A 195 -17.48 1.62 0.55
CA ILE A 195 -16.28 2.16 1.21
C ILE A 195 -16.66 3.05 2.41
N LEU A 196 -17.68 3.90 2.24
CA LEU A 196 -18.18 4.77 3.31
C LEU A 196 -18.87 3.98 4.43
N SER A 197 -19.59 2.92 4.10
CA SER A 197 -20.18 2.01 5.10
C SER A 197 -19.10 1.34 5.94
N GLU A 198 -18.09 0.72 5.30
CA GLU A 198 -16.99 0.05 5.98
C GLU A 198 -16.20 1.03 6.88
N PHE A 199 -15.95 2.25 6.40
CA PHE A 199 -15.30 3.27 7.20
C PHE A 199 -16.16 3.71 8.39
N ASN A 200 -17.47 3.92 8.19
CA ASN A 200 -18.39 4.24 9.28
C ASN A 200 -18.46 3.12 10.33
N ASP A 201 -18.39 1.86 9.92
CA ASP A 201 -18.37 0.72 10.84
C ASP A 201 -17.10 0.70 11.71
N VAL A 202 -15.94 1.01 11.13
CA VAL A 202 -14.70 1.21 11.90
C VAL A 202 -14.86 2.34 12.91
N LEU A 203 -15.34 3.52 12.49
CA LEU A 203 -15.55 4.66 13.38
C LEU A 203 -16.55 4.33 14.49
N LYS A 204 -17.62 3.61 14.17
CA LYS A 204 -18.60 3.13 15.15
C LYS A 204 -17.98 2.17 16.15
N SER A 205 -17.13 1.24 15.71
CA SER A 205 -16.42 0.30 16.59
C SER A 205 -15.39 0.99 17.50
N ALA A 206 -14.90 2.16 17.10
CA ALA A 206 -14.03 3.04 17.90
C ALA A 206 -14.83 3.99 18.81
N SER A 207 -16.15 3.83 18.91
CA SER A 207 -17.05 4.67 19.72
C SER A 207 -17.06 6.16 19.35
N VAL A 208 -16.71 6.49 18.11
CA VAL A 208 -16.84 7.87 17.60
C VAL A 208 -18.33 8.28 17.58
N PRO A 209 -18.74 9.46 18.10
CA PRO A 209 -20.14 9.87 18.15
C PRO A 209 -20.84 9.85 16.79
N SER A 210 -22.15 9.55 16.77
CA SER A 210 -22.91 9.48 15.52
C SER A 210 -22.91 10.78 14.73
N SER A 211 -22.94 11.93 15.40
CA SER A 211 -22.85 13.27 14.78
C SER A 211 -21.54 13.43 14.00
N SER A 212 -20.41 13.11 14.62
CA SER A 212 -19.07 13.22 14.01
C SER A 212 -18.92 12.25 12.84
N ARG A 213 -19.44 11.01 12.98
CA ARG A 213 -19.45 10.04 11.88
C ARG A 213 -20.29 10.53 10.70
N GLN A 214 -21.53 10.98 10.94
CA GLN A 214 -22.42 11.50 9.90
C GLN A 214 -21.81 12.71 9.20
N PHE A 215 -21.17 13.61 9.95
CA PHE A 215 -20.43 14.73 9.39
C PHE A 215 -19.34 14.25 8.43
N LEU A 216 -18.46 13.33 8.84
CA LEU A 216 -17.40 12.81 7.97
C LEU A 216 -17.93 12.11 6.71
N ILE A 217 -18.94 11.24 6.86
CA ILE A 217 -19.56 10.54 5.73
C ILE A 217 -20.19 11.53 4.75
N SER A 218 -20.85 12.58 5.25
CA SER A 218 -21.39 13.64 4.40
C SER A 218 -20.28 14.35 3.62
N GLN A 219 -19.16 14.68 4.26
CA GLN A 219 -18.04 15.34 3.59
C GLN A 219 -17.40 14.46 2.51
N PHE A 220 -17.26 13.16 2.76
CA PHE A 220 -16.66 12.25 1.79
C PHE A 220 -17.58 12.01 0.58
N ASN A 221 -18.89 11.96 0.81
CA ASN A 221 -19.87 11.76 -0.25
C ASN A 221 -19.94 12.94 -1.23
N HIS A 222 -19.86 14.18 -0.72
CA HIS A 222 -19.98 15.39 -1.54
C HIS A 222 -18.67 15.83 -2.21
N THR A 223 -17.54 15.16 -1.94
CA THR A 223 -16.26 15.58 -2.49
C THR A 223 -15.86 14.83 -3.76
N SER A 224 -15.75 15.58 -4.87
CA SER A 224 -14.82 15.27 -5.95
C SER A 224 -13.43 15.78 -5.57
N THR A 225 -12.54 14.89 -5.11
CA THR A 225 -11.17 15.32 -4.79
C THR A 225 -10.52 15.89 -6.05
N ARG A 226 -9.86 17.05 -5.95
CA ARG A 226 -9.14 17.76 -7.02
C ARG A 226 -8.21 16.87 -7.88
N HIS A 227 -7.82 15.70 -7.38
CA HIS A 227 -7.00 14.68 -8.05
C HIS A 227 -7.80 13.58 -8.77
N THR A 228 -9.09 13.81 -9.10
CA THR A 228 -9.85 12.92 -9.99
C THR A 228 -9.26 12.96 -11.41
N THR A 229 -8.10 12.33 -11.55
CA THR A 229 -7.39 12.01 -12.79
C THR A 229 -8.11 10.91 -13.58
N VAL A 230 -9.22 10.38 -13.05
CA VAL A 230 -10.00 9.27 -13.60
C VAL A 230 -10.38 9.51 -15.07
N ASN A 231 -10.56 10.76 -15.49
CA ASN A 231 -10.94 11.12 -16.86
C ASN A 231 -9.88 11.94 -17.62
N SER A 232 -8.66 12.09 -17.10
CA SER A 232 -7.64 12.86 -17.83
C SER A 232 -7.18 12.08 -19.08
N SER A 233 -6.86 12.82 -20.15
CA SER A 233 -6.29 12.24 -21.37
C SER A 233 -4.96 11.52 -21.07
N SER A 234 -4.17 12.06 -20.13
CA SER A 234 -2.94 11.44 -19.64
C SER A 234 -3.20 10.05 -19.05
N ARG A 235 -4.22 9.90 -18.21
CA ARG A 235 -4.56 8.60 -17.61
C ARG A 235 -4.95 7.57 -18.65
N LYS A 236 -5.84 7.92 -19.60
CA LYS A 236 -6.29 7.02 -20.65
C LYS A 236 -5.15 6.55 -21.56
N SER A 237 -4.21 7.44 -21.86
CA SER A 237 -3.02 7.11 -22.65
C SER A 237 -2.16 6.07 -21.92
N ILE A 238 -1.90 6.27 -20.63
CA ILE A 238 -1.08 5.35 -19.82
C ILE A 238 -1.78 4.01 -19.58
N GLU A 239 -3.10 4.02 -19.36
CA GLU A 239 -3.88 2.78 -19.32
C GLU A 239 -3.72 2.00 -20.63
N SER A 240 -3.90 2.66 -21.78
CA SER A 240 -3.75 2.02 -23.08
C SER A 240 -2.34 1.49 -23.31
N GLU A 241 -1.31 2.27 -23.04
CA GLU A 241 0.09 1.85 -23.20
C GLU A 241 0.44 0.65 -22.32
N LEU A 242 0.03 0.70 -21.04
CA LEU A 242 0.30 -0.37 -20.09
C LEU A 242 -0.42 -1.66 -20.46
N TYR A 243 -1.74 -1.60 -20.74
CA TYR A 243 -2.52 -2.79 -21.04
C TYR A 243 -2.20 -3.42 -22.41
N ASN A 244 -1.59 -2.66 -23.33
CA ASN A 244 -1.07 -3.19 -24.59
C ASN A 244 0.37 -3.72 -24.49
N SER A 245 1.01 -3.64 -23.32
CA SER A 245 2.37 -4.15 -23.08
C SER A 245 2.38 -5.26 -22.04
N PRO A 246 2.30 -6.55 -22.46
CA PRO A 246 2.42 -7.69 -21.56
C PRO A 246 3.73 -7.68 -20.76
N HIS A 247 4.80 -7.13 -21.34
CA HIS A 247 6.09 -7.00 -20.68
C HIS A 247 6.02 -6.06 -19.46
N LEU A 248 5.45 -4.86 -19.63
CA LEU A 248 5.30 -3.90 -18.53
C LEU A 248 4.33 -4.40 -17.47
N LEU A 249 3.19 -4.98 -17.88
CA LEU A 249 2.26 -5.61 -16.94
C LEU A 249 2.93 -6.68 -16.11
N LYS A 250 3.71 -7.59 -16.74
CA LYS A 250 4.44 -8.64 -16.03
C LYS A 250 5.36 -8.04 -14.97
N LYS A 251 6.13 -7.00 -15.30
CA LYS A 251 7.00 -6.28 -14.34
C LYS A 251 6.19 -5.65 -13.20
N LEU A 252 5.03 -5.04 -13.47
CA LEU A 252 4.18 -4.47 -12.40
C LEU A 252 3.59 -5.54 -11.47
N TYR A 253 3.08 -6.65 -12.02
CA TYR A 253 2.60 -7.78 -11.21
C TYR A 253 3.71 -8.37 -10.35
N GLN A 254 4.92 -8.45 -10.89
CA GLN A 254 6.13 -8.85 -10.21
C GLN A 254 6.51 -7.90 -9.05
N MET A 255 6.49 -6.59 -9.29
CA MET A 255 6.78 -5.58 -8.25
C MET A 255 5.77 -5.58 -7.12
N PHE A 256 4.48 -5.77 -7.45
CA PHE A 256 3.39 -5.61 -6.50
C PHE A 256 2.74 -6.93 -6.10
N TYR A 257 3.33 -8.07 -6.41
CA TYR A 257 2.75 -9.40 -6.20
C TYR A 257 2.18 -9.57 -4.79
N TYR A 258 2.96 -9.20 -3.78
CA TYR A 258 2.51 -9.29 -2.39
C TYR A 258 1.44 -8.27 -2.01
N ASP A 259 1.33 -7.12 -2.67
CA ASP A 259 0.16 -6.25 -2.49
C ASP A 259 -1.11 -6.96 -2.98
N PHE A 260 -1.05 -7.66 -4.12
CA PHE A 260 -2.20 -8.43 -4.59
C PHE A 260 -2.59 -9.53 -3.61
N VAL A 261 -1.61 -10.33 -3.16
CA VAL A 261 -1.87 -11.44 -2.23
C VAL A 261 -2.33 -10.95 -0.86
N LEU A 262 -1.64 -9.96 -0.28
CA LEU A 262 -1.95 -9.48 1.07
C LEU A 262 -3.24 -8.65 1.12
N PHE A 263 -3.60 -7.94 0.06
CA PHE A 263 -4.83 -7.14 0.06
C PHE A 263 -5.96 -7.80 -0.73
N ASP A 264 -5.81 -9.08 -1.08
CA ASP A 264 -6.83 -9.92 -1.70
C ASP A 264 -7.38 -9.28 -2.99
N TYR A 265 -6.47 -8.90 -3.88
CA TYR A 265 -6.78 -8.47 -5.25
C TYR A 265 -6.51 -9.60 -6.23
N ASP A 266 -7.34 -9.70 -7.26
CA ASP A 266 -7.22 -10.73 -8.28
C ASP A 266 -5.90 -10.59 -9.06
N ILE A 267 -5.27 -11.72 -9.33
CA ILE A 267 -4.10 -11.84 -10.20
C ILE A 267 -4.52 -12.71 -11.40
N PRO A 268 -4.49 -12.18 -12.63
CA PRO A 268 -4.77 -12.98 -13.81
C PRO A 268 -3.79 -14.16 -13.91
N GLU A 269 -4.27 -15.29 -14.44
CA GLU A 269 -3.51 -16.55 -14.52
C GLU A 269 -2.12 -16.37 -15.14
N ASP A 270 -2.01 -15.60 -16.23
CA ASP A 270 -0.76 -15.30 -16.93
C ASP A 270 0.30 -14.55 -16.09
N TYR A 271 -0.11 -13.96 -14.96
CA TYR A 271 0.75 -13.18 -14.06
C TYR A 271 0.89 -13.82 -12.67
N GLN A 272 0.33 -15.01 -12.47
CA GLN A 272 0.56 -15.75 -11.23
C GLN A 272 2.04 -16.14 -11.13
N TRP A 273 2.61 -15.97 -9.95
CA TRP A 273 3.98 -16.37 -9.69
C TRP A 273 4.02 -17.82 -9.19
N ASP A 274 4.63 -18.69 -9.98
CA ASP A 274 4.78 -20.12 -9.67
C ASP A 274 5.85 -20.42 -8.59
N GLY A 275 6.42 -19.39 -7.96
CA GLY A 275 7.54 -19.49 -7.05
C GLY A 275 8.90 -19.37 -7.76
N PRO A 276 10.01 -19.46 -7.01
CA PRO A 276 11.33 -19.53 -7.64
C PRO A 276 11.41 -20.82 -8.46
N THR A 277 11.85 -20.72 -9.71
CA THR A 277 12.25 -21.90 -10.48
C THR A 277 13.35 -22.59 -9.68
N VAL A 278 13.05 -23.73 -9.06
CA VAL A 278 14.13 -24.54 -8.50
C VAL A 278 14.81 -25.15 -9.71
N VAL A 279 15.89 -24.52 -10.17
CA VAL A 279 16.84 -25.22 -11.03
C VAL A 279 17.32 -26.38 -10.18
N GLU A 280 16.90 -27.60 -10.51
CA GLU A 280 17.58 -28.81 -10.06
C GLU A 280 19.02 -28.67 -10.56
N GLN A 281 19.88 -28.06 -9.76
CA GLN A 281 21.30 -28.28 -9.88
C GLN A 281 21.44 -29.79 -9.79
N THR A 282 21.94 -30.40 -10.87
CA THR A 282 22.34 -31.79 -10.93
C THR A 282 23.21 -32.10 -9.72
N ILE A 283 22.58 -32.56 -8.63
CA ILE A 283 23.25 -33.27 -7.57
C ILE A 283 23.63 -34.59 -8.23
N GLY A 284 24.87 -34.62 -8.74
CA GLY A 284 25.49 -35.80 -9.29
C GLY A 284 25.25 -36.99 -8.35
N GLU A 285 24.54 -37.98 -8.88
CA GLU A 285 24.56 -39.41 -8.57
C GLU A 285 24.48 -39.93 -7.12
N VAL A 286 24.39 -39.11 -6.08
CA VAL A 286 24.28 -39.61 -4.69
C VAL A 286 22.82 -39.69 -4.21
N ALA A 287 21.87 -39.05 -4.88
CA ALA A 287 20.45 -39.05 -4.49
C ALA A 287 19.58 -40.11 -5.18
N LYS A 288 20.16 -41.03 -5.98
CA LYS A 288 19.37 -42.09 -6.66
C LYS A 288 18.85 -43.20 -5.73
N ASN A 289 19.26 -43.25 -4.46
CA ASN A 289 18.80 -44.27 -3.51
C ASN A 289 17.75 -43.79 -2.48
N LEU A 290 17.33 -42.52 -2.48
CA LEU A 290 16.24 -42.05 -1.59
C LEU A 290 14.89 -41.85 -2.31
N PHE A 291 14.83 -41.95 -3.64
CA PHE A 291 13.64 -41.60 -4.42
C PHE A 291 12.61 -42.72 -4.64
N ILE A 292 12.79 -43.91 -4.05
CA ILE A 292 11.84 -45.03 -4.23
C ILE A 292 10.76 -45.11 -3.12
N VAL A 293 10.85 -44.37 -2.02
CA VAL A 293 9.91 -44.53 -0.88
C VAL A 293 8.85 -43.41 -0.75
N ALA A 294 8.99 -42.27 -1.44
CA ALA A 294 8.10 -41.11 -1.24
C ALA A 294 7.04 -40.87 -2.33
N ARG A 295 6.85 -41.79 -3.31
CA ARG A 295 5.75 -41.71 -4.29
C ARG A 295 4.48 -42.42 -3.81
N LYS A 296 3.94 -42.00 -2.66
CA LYS A 296 2.55 -42.34 -2.27
C LYS A 296 2.03 -41.50 -1.10
N LYS A 297 1.91 -40.18 -1.27
CA LYS A 297 0.95 -39.29 -0.56
C LYS A 297 1.33 -37.81 -0.75
N ILE A 298 0.94 -37.20 -1.86
CA ILE A 298 0.71 -35.74 -1.90
C ILE A 298 -0.46 -35.47 -2.85
N ARG A 299 -1.66 -35.35 -2.28
CA ARG A 299 -2.78 -34.57 -2.81
C ARG A 299 -3.14 -33.54 -1.75
N HIS A 300 -3.25 -32.28 -2.16
CA HIS A 300 -3.78 -31.14 -1.40
C HIS A 300 -3.10 -30.79 -0.08
N HIS A 301 -1.95 -30.10 -0.14
CA HIS A 301 -1.54 -29.10 0.88
C HIS A 301 -0.27 -28.37 0.43
N LYS A 302 -0.41 -27.27 -0.32
CA LYS A 302 0.67 -26.30 -0.51
C LYS A 302 0.08 -24.90 -0.42
N PHE A 303 -0.02 -24.41 0.81
CA PHE A 303 -0.10 -22.99 1.17
C PHE A 303 0.31 -22.78 2.64
N SER A 304 0.22 -23.82 3.49
CA SER A 304 0.53 -23.75 4.93
C SER A 304 2.03 -23.80 5.29
N GLN A 305 2.91 -24.34 4.45
CA GLN A 305 4.32 -24.56 4.86
C GLN A 305 5.25 -23.36 4.64
N TYR A 306 4.90 -22.40 3.79
CA TYR A 306 5.71 -21.19 3.60
C TYR A 306 5.54 -20.17 4.73
N PHE A 307 4.36 -20.14 5.38
CA PHE A 307 4.11 -19.27 6.53
C PHE A 307 4.86 -19.73 7.79
N ASN A 308 4.97 -21.05 8.02
CA ASN A 308 5.61 -21.59 9.22
C ASN A 308 7.14 -21.42 9.25
N PHE A 309 7.80 -21.14 8.12
CA PHE A 309 9.24 -20.86 8.10
C PHE A 309 9.57 -19.43 8.55
N MET A 310 8.65 -18.48 8.34
CA MET A 310 8.79 -17.09 8.77
C MET A 310 8.44 -16.88 10.25
N GLU A 311 7.53 -17.69 10.82
CA GLU A 311 7.18 -17.61 12.25
C GLU A 311 8.29 -18.12 13.19
N ASN A 312 9.17 -19.00 12.73
CA ASN A 312 10.19 -19.61 13.60
C ASN A 312 11.55 -18.89 13.60
N ASN A 313 11.70 -17.78 12.88
CA ASN A 313 12.94 -16.99 12.83
C ASN A 313 12.77 -15.53 13.26
N ILE A 314 11.65 -15.19 13.90
CA ILE A 314 11.49 -13.90 14.58
C ILE A 314 11.26 -14.16 16.08
N SER A 315 12.38 -14.07 16.78
CA SER A 315 12.59 -13.78 18.21
C SER A 315 12.74 -14.93 19.21
N PRO A 316 13.53 -14.72 20.29
CA PRO A 316 14.10 -13.43 20.76
C PRO A 316 15.24 -12.86 19.93
#